data_AF-A0A0F9B1E8-F1
#
_entry.id   AF-A0A0F9B1E8-F1
#
_cell.length_a   1.000
_cell.length_b   1.000
_cell.length_c   1.000
_cell.angle_alpha   90.00
_cell.angle_beta   90.00
_cell.angle_gamma   90.00
#
_symmetry.space_group_name_H-M   'P 1'
#
loop_
_entity.id
_entity.type
_entity.pdbx_description
1 polymer ?
#
loop_
_entity_poly.entity_id
_entity_poly.type
_entity_poly.pdbx_seq_one_letter_code
_entity_poly.pdbx_strand_id
1 'polypeptide(L)'
;MSEDIQDPFADKMTAHDNGTIENKMNHAHAKSIPPPIDFERIIRRLAEIEDEIASRGIEDLLKEKEALRKALKDAMTRSKSEEEYDETSNHEAVLMQRTKESWDVDILQALLSPAQRKRYIIKSVSEGAVKDGIKNGDLSRGELESKGAVRKTPGSIALYVRERKSENDG
;
A
#
# COMPACT_ATOMS: atom_id res chain seq x y z
N MET A 1 -22.53 8.19 74.99
CA MET A 1 -23.77 8.17 74.19
C MET A 1 -23.32 8.27 72.76
N SER A 2 -23.23 7.11 72.09
CA SER A 2 -22.77 6.97 70.72
C SER A 2 -23.81 6.09 70.03
N GLU A 3 -24.53 6.67 69.08
CA GLU A 3 -25.61 6.00 68.37
C GLU A 3 -25.06 5.04 67.31
N ASP A 4 -25.56 3.81 67.38
CA ASP A 4 -25.54 2.79 66.34
C ASP A 4 -26.14 3.31 65.03
N ILE A 5 -25.44 3.11 63.91
CA ILE A 5 -26.09 2.93 62.60
C ILE A 5 -25.49 1.69 61.95
N GLN A 6 -26.37 0.71 61.79
CA GLN A 6 -26.16 -0.64 61.27
C GLN A 6 -25.86 -0.61 59.77
N ASP A 7 -24.88 -1.41 59.35
CA ASP A 7 -24.61 -1.74 57.95
C ASP A 7 -25.60 -2.84 57.49
N PRO A 8 -26.51 -2.58 56.53
CA PRO A 8 -27.60 -3.48 56.19
C PRO A 8 -27.27 -4.49 55.07
N PHE A 9 -26.01 -4.71 54.68
CA PHE A 9 -25.66 -5.66 53.61
C PHE A 9 -24.75 -6.82 54.03
N ALA A 10 -24.58 -7.04 55.33
CA ALA A 10 -24.07 -8.31 55.84
C ALA A 10 -25.18 -9.39 55.85
N ASP A 11 -25.07 -10.30 54.89
CA ASP A 11 -25.42 -11.72 55.01
C ASP A 11 -26.89 -12.15 54.77
N LYS A 12 -27.14 -12.69 53.56
CA LYS A 12 -28.05 -13.81 53.37
C LYS A 12 -27.48 -14.82 52.39
N MET A 13 -27.09 -15.96 52.95
CA MET A 13 -26.89 -17.25 52.28
C MET A 13 -28.06 -17.59 51.34
N THR A 14 -27.78 -18.25 50.22
CA THR A 14 -28.13 -19.67 49.98
C THR A 14 -27.74 -20.10 48.56
N ALA A 15 -27.33 -21.36 48.46
CA ALA A 15 -26.77 -22.04 47.30
C ALA A 15 -27.78 -22.27 46.16
N HIS A 16 -27.29 -22.22 44.92
CA HIS A 16 -27.70 -23.03 43.77
C HIS A 16 -26.47 -23.07 42.82
N ASP A 17 -25.72 -24.15 42.77
CA ASP A 17 -25.93 -25.37 41.98
C ASP A 17 -25.35 -25.29 40.56
N ASN A 18 -24.48 -26.27 40.28
CA ASN A 18 -24.07 -26.84 38.99
C ASN A 18 -23.60 -25.94 37.84
N GLY A 19 -22.28 -26.00 37.58
CA GLY A 19 -21.70 -25.56 36.31
C GLY A 19 -20.22 -25.86 36.20
N THR A 20 -19.91 -27.10 35.81
CA THR A 20 -18.61 -27.61 35.35
C THR A 20 -17.68 -26.54 34.77
N ILE A 21 -16.51 -26.35 35.39
CA ILE A 21 -15.39 -25.63 34.74
C ILE A 21 -14.81 -26.59 33.69
N GLU A 22 -15.43 -26.61 32.51
CA GLU A 22 -14.92 -27.32 31.35
C GLU A 22 -13.65 -26.63 30.83
N ASN A 23 -12.54 -27.31 31.08
CA ASN A 23 -11.39 -27.50 30.20
C ASN A 23 -11.52 -26.83 28.81
N LYS A 24 -11.15 -25.55 28.67
CA LYS A 24 -10.90 -24.95 27.35
C LYS A 24 -9.51 -25.34 26.88
N MET A 25 -9.48 -26.50 26.24
CA MET A 25 -8.37 -27.03 25.47
C MET A 25 -7.87 -26.00 24.45
N ASN A 26 -6.55 -25.94 24.35
CA ASN A 26 -5.79 -25.27 23.30
C ASN A 26 -6.30 -25.68 21.91
N HIS A 27 -6.95 -24.77 21.19
CA HIS A 27 -7.03 -24.84 19.74
C HIS A 27 -6.01 -23.87 19.15
N ALA A 28 -4.78 -24.37 19.07
CA ALA A 28 -3.80 -23.86 18.13
C ALA A 28 -4.46 -23.84 16.75
N HIS A 29 -4.77 -22.65 16.25
CA HIS A 29 -5.12 -22.45 14.84
C HIS A 29 -3.90 -22.89 14.02
N ALA A 30 -3.92 -24.15 13.56
CA ALA A 30 -3.05 -24.60 12.51
C ALA A 30 -3.33 -23.69 11.30
N LYS A 31 -2.41 -22.77 11.01
CA LYS A 31 -2.44 -21.97 9.79
C LYS A 31 -2.36 -22.96 8.63
N SER A 32 -3.50 -23.24 8.00
CA SER A 32 -3.56 -24.04 6.79
C SER A 32 -2.67 -23.39 5.73
N ILE A 33 -1.68 -24.14 5.26
CA ILE A 33 -0.80 -23.73 4.17
C ILE A 33 -1.71 -23.51 2.95
N PRO A 34 -1.80 -22.30 2.38
CA PRO A 34 -2.61 -22.09 1.19
C PRO A 34 -2.06 -22.96 0.06
N PRO A 35 -2.93 -23.52 -0.79
CA PRO A 35 -2.51 -24.40 -1.88
C PRO A 35 -1.49 -23.69 -2.79
N PRO A 36 -0.57 -24.45 -3.41
CA PRO A 36 0.41 -23.89 -4.33
C PRO A 36 -0.32 -23.15 -5.46
N ILE A 37 0.06 -21.90 -5.65
CA ILE A 37 -0.55 -21.01 -6.63
C ILE A 37 0.06 -21.33 -7.99
N ASP A 38 -0.79 -21.67 -8.95
CA ASP A 38 -0.43 -21.89 -10.34
C ASP A 38 -0.38 -20.53 -11.06
N PHE A 39 0.84 -20.01 -11.23
CA PHE A 39 1.09 -18.69 -11.79
C PHE A 39 0.70 -18.59 -13.27
N GLU A 40 0.96 -19.63 -14.07
CA GLU A 40 0.59 -19.68 -15.50
C GLU A 40 -0.93 -19.57 -15.68
N ARG A 41 -1.69 -20.25 -14.83
CA ARG A 41 -3.16 -20.17 -14.86
C ARG A 41 -3.66 -18.76 -14.54
N ILE A 42 -3.02 -18.06 -13.61
CA ILE A 42 -3.40 -16.70 -13.22
C ILE A 42 -3.11 -15.71 -14.35
N ILE A 43 -1.96 -15.84 -15.00
CA ILE A 43 -1.51 -14.87 -16.00
C ILE A 43 -2.32 -15.02 -17.29
N ARG A 44 -2.60 -16.26 -17.72
CA ARG A 44 -3.54 -16.53 -18.82
C ARG A 44 -4.94 -15.97 -18.53
N ARG A 45 -5.46 -16.15 -17.32
CA ARG A 45 -6.78 -15.61 -16.96
C ARG A 45 -6.80 -14.08 -16.96
N LEU A 46 -5.71 -13.42 -16.54
CA LEU A 46 -5.59 -11.96 -16.60
C LEU A 46 -5.65 -11.44 -18.05
N ALA A 47 -5.00 -12.12 -18.99
CA ALA A 47 -5.05 -11.75 -20.41
C ALA A 47 -6.47 -11.92 -21.00
N GLU A 48 -7.12 -13.06 -20.72
CA GLU A 48 -8.51 -13.31 -21.16
C GLU A 48 -9.52 -12.30 -20.60
N ILE A 49 -9.30 -11.82 -19.38
CA ILE A 49 -10.12 -10.77 -18.77
C ILE A 49 -10.01 -9.45 -19.54
N GLU A 50 -8.82 -9.10 -20.04
CA GLU A 50 -8.64 -7.88 -20.83
C GLU A 50 -9.40 -7.94 -22.16
N ASP A 51 -9.51 -9.12 -22.76
CA ASP A 51 -10.36 -9.37 -23.93
C ASP A 51 -11.87 -9.41 -23.57
N GLU A 52 -12.25 -9.98 -22.42
CA GLU A 52 -13.65 -10.02 -21.95
C GLU A 52 -14.17 -8.65 -21.51
N ILE A 53 -13.31 -7.72 -21.08
CA ILE A 53 -13.63 -6.33 -20.72
C ILE A 53 -14.29 -5.59 -21.89
N ALA A 54 -14.00 -5.96 -23.13
CA ALA A 54 -14.64 -5.42 -24.32
C ALA A 54 -16.11 -5.86 -24.50
N SER A 55 -16.58 -6.92 -23.81
CA SER A 55 -17.84 -7.61 -24.14
C SER A 55 -18.91 -7.70 -23.03
N ARG A 56 -18.54 -7.71 -21.74
CA ARG A 56 -19.48 -8.12 -20.65
C ARG A 56 -19.81 -7.08 -19.58
N GLY A 57 -19.18 -5.91 -19.60
CA GLY A 57 -19.34 -4.90 -18.54
C GLY A 57 -18.22 -4.98 -17.50
N ILE A 58 -17.72 -3.80 -17.13
CA ILE A 58 -16.35 -3.58 -16.66
C ILE A 58 -16.17 -3.92 -15.16
N GLU A 59 -17.24 -3.89 -14.37
CA GLU A 59 -17.15 -3.93 -12.89
C GLU A 59 -16.60 -5.25 -12.32
N ASP A 60 -17.11 -6.41 -12.76
CA ASP A 60 -16.71 -7.69 -12.16
C ASP A 60 -15.32 -8.13 -12.60
N LEU A 61 -14.95 -7.79 -13.84
CA LEU A 61 -13.59 -7.99 -14.37
C LEU A 61 -12.57 -7.07 -13.70
N LEU A 62 -12.94 -5.83 -13.35
CA LEU A 62 -12.09 -4.95 -12.55
C LEU A 62 -11.86 -5.53 -11.14
N LYS A 63 -12.89 -6.06 -10.48
CA LYS A 63 -12.74 -6.70 -9.16
C LYS A 63 -11.83 -7.93 -9.24
N GLU A 64 -11.99 -8.77 -10.27
CA GLU A 64 -11.14 -9.94 -10.49
C GLU A 64 -9.68 -9.51 -10.72
N LYS A 65 -9.45 -8.50 -11.58
CA LYS A 65 -8.13 -7.92 -11.83
C LYS A 65 -7.49 -7.36 -10.56
N GLU A 66 -8.22 -6.62 -9.74
CA GLU A 66 -7.72 -6.08 -8.46
C GLU A 66 -7.34 -7.20 -7.47
N ALA A 67 -8.18 -8.24 -7.36
CA ALA A 67 -7.91 -9.39 -6.50
C ALA A 67 -6.64 -10.14 -6.93
N LEU A 68 -6.47 -10.38 -8.23
CA LEU A 68 -5.29 -11.04 -8.79
C LEU A 68 -4.01 -10.20 -8.60
N ARG A 69 -4.08 -8.88 -8.85
CA ARG A 69 -2.94 -7.98 -8.59
C ARG A 69 -2.52 -7.98 -7.13
N LYS A 70 -3.47 -8.00 -6.20
CA LYS A 70 -3.18 -8.08 -4.77
C LYS A 70 -2.51 -9.41 -4.42
N ALA A 71 -3.06 -10.53 -4.89
CA ALA A 71 -2.50 -11.86 -4.63
C ALA A 71 -1.06 -11.99 -5.17
N LEU A 72 -0.81 -11.52 -6.40
CA LEU A 72 0.51 -11.55 -7.03
C LEU A 72 1.52 -10.70 -6.26
N LYS A 73 1.14 -9.46 -5.91
CA LYS A 73 1.99 -8.57 -5.10
C LYS A 73 2.34 -9.19 -3.75
N ASP A 74 1.36 -9.77 -3.06
CA ASP A 74 1.55 -10.41 -1.75
C ASP A 74 2.42 -11.67 -1.86
N ALA A 75 2.34 -12.42 -2.95
CA ALA A 75 3.19 -13.58 -3.22
C ALA A 75 4.64 -13.17 -3.46
N MET A 76 4.89 -12.25 -4.40
CA MET A 76 6.23 -11.73 -4.72
C MET A 76 6.91 -11.07 -3.50
N THR A 77 6.16 -10.30 -2.72
CA THR A 77 6.69 -9.67 -1.50
C THR A 77 7.11 -10.73 -0.46
N ARG A 78 6.35 -11.83 -0.33
CA ARG A 78 6.67 -12.92 0.59
C ARG A 78 7.86 -13.76 0.13
N SER A 79 7.99 -14.00 -1.18
CA SER A 79 9.13 -14.70 -1.76
C SER A 79 10.39 -13.84 -1.87
N LYS A 80 10.29 -12.52 -1.63
CA LYS A 80 11.35 -11.54 -1.87
C LYS A 80 11.81 -11.52 -3.33
N SER A 81 10.91 -11.86 -4.24
CA SER A 81 11.16 -11.79 -5.67
C SER A 81 10.80 -10.40 -6.16
N GLU A 82 11.76 -9.70 -6.75
CA GLU A 82 11.54 -8.37 -7.34
C GLU A 82 10.92 -8.47 -8.73
N GLU A 83 11.16 -9.58 -9.44
CA GLU A 83 10.74 -9.81 -10.82
C GLU A 83 10.31 -11.27 -11.02
N GLU A 84 9.16 -11.49 -11.65
CA GLU A 84 8.64 -12.82 -12.02
C GLU A 84 8.16 -12.79 -13.48
N TYR A 85 8.33 -13.91 -14.18
CA TYR A 85 8.07 -13.98 -15.63
C TYR A 85 7.10 -15.11 -15.98
N ASP A 86 6.25 -14.87 -16.97
CA ASP A 86 5.45 -15.90 -17.62
C ASP A 86 5.89 -16.12 -19.06
N GLU A 87 6.46 -17.29 -19.30
CA GLU A 87 6.96 -17.70 -20.61
C GLU A 87 5.84 -17.87 -21.64
N THR A 88 4.60 -18.14 -21.20
CA THR A 88 3.47 -18.39 -22.09
C THR A 88 2.89 -17.11 -22.68
N SER A 89 2.75 -16.06 -21.85
CA SER A 89 2.18 -14.78 -22.28
C SER A 89 3.22 -13.72 -22.64
N ASN A 90 4.52 -13.99 -22.45
CA ASN A 90 5.61 -13.02 -22.64
C ASN A 90 5.45 -11.73 -21.80
N HIS A 91 4.88 -11.87 -20.60
CA HIS A 91 4.71 -10.78 -19.64
C HIS A 91 5.61 -10.97 -18.42
N GLU A 92 6.06 -9.85 -17.86
CA GLU A 92 6.79 -9.81 -16.60
C GLU A 92 6.03 -8.99 -15.54
N ALA A 93 6.14 -9.45 -14.30
CA ALA A 93 5.66 -8.78 -13.12
C ALA A 93 6.86 -8.23 -12.35
N VAL A 94 6.88 -6.92 -12.07
CA VAL A 94 7.99 -6.22 -11.40
C VAL A 94 7.47 -5.48 -10.17
N LEU A 95 8.07 -5.75 -9.01
CA LEU A 95 7.90 -4.97 -7.79
C LEU A 95 8.89 -3.81 -7.77
N MET A 96 8.38 -2.59 -7.92
CA MET A 96 9.20 -1.39 -7.89
C MET A 96 8.88 -0.56 -6.66
N GLN A 97 9.92 -0.21 -5.91
CA GLN A 97 9.82 0.74 -4.81
C GLN A 97 9.52 2.13 -5.38
N ARG A 98 8.28 2.62 -5.22
CA ARG A 98 7.98 4.01 -5.61
C ARG A 98 8.78 4.95 -4.74
N THR A 99 9.13 6.10 -5.30
CA THR A 99 9.67 7.23 -4.56
C THR A 99 8.57 8.27 -4.39
N LYS A 100 8.47 8.83 -3.18
CA LYS A 100 7.62 9.97 -2.89
C LYS A 100 8.52 11.17 -2.63
N GLU A 101 8.15 12.32 -3.21
CA GLU A 101 8.81 13.58 -2.92
C GLU A 101 8.06 14.28 -1.78
N SER A 102 8.81 14.80 -0.81
CA SER A 102 8.30 15.68 0.23
C SER A 102 8.94 17.05 0.05
N TRP A 103 8.12 18.09 0.05
CA TRP A 103 8.54 19.46 -0.16
C TRP A 103 8.46 20.26 1.13
N ASP A 104 9.56 20.91 1.50
CA ASP A 104 9.64 21.77 2.66
C ASP A 104 9.28 23.20 2.26
N VAL A 105 8.11 23.67 2.71
CA VAL A 105 7.57 24.99 2.35
C VAL A 105 8.48 26.11 2.87
N ASP A 106 9.03 25.97 4.08
CA ASP A 106 9.77 27.04 4.74
C ASP A 106 11.12 27.24 4.05
N ILE A 107 11.80 26.14 3.73
CA ILE A 107 13.05 26.18 2.96
C ILE A 107 12.79 26.68 1.54
N LEU A 108 11.72 26.24 0.88
CA LEU A 108 11.32 26.76 -0.43
C LEU A 108 11.06 28.26 -0.38
N GLN A 109 10.34 28.75 0.63
CA GLN A 109 10.13 30.19 0.78
C GLN A 109 11.46 30.93 0.91
N ALA A 110 12.38 30.46 1.76
CA ALA A 110 13.67 31.10 1.95
C ALA A 110 14.51 31.17 0.65
N LEU A 111 14.43 30.16 -0.21
CA LEU A 111 15.20 30.08 -1.47
C LEU A 111 14.58 30.88 -2.61
N LEU A 112 13.24 30.96 -2.67
CA LEU A 112 12.54 31.55 -3.80
C LEU A 112 12.42 33.08 -3.67
N SER A 113 12.60 33.77 -4.80
CA SER A 113 12.27 35.18 -4.92
C SER A 113 10.77 35.43 -4.72
N PRO A 114 10.34 36.65 -4.33
CA PRO A 114 8.91 36.96 -4.13
C PRO A 114 8.03 36.64 -5.35
N ALA A 115 8.56 36.82 -6.57
CA ALA A 115 7.87 36.48 -7.80
C ALA A 115 7.71 34.96 -7.99
N GLN A 116 8.76 34.19 -7.68
CA GLN A 116 8.72 32.72 -7.74
C GLN A 116 7.80 32.14 -6.65
N ARG A 117 7.79 32.71 -5.44
CA ARG A 117 6.88 32.29 -4.37
C ARG A 117 5.42 32.35 -4.83
N LYS A 118 5.00 33.44 -5.48
CA LYS A 118 3.63 33.56 -6.02
C LYS A 118 3.28 32.49 -7.07
N ARG A 119 4.27 31.98 -7.80
CA ARG A 119 4.08 30.94 -8.81
C ARG A 119 4.04 29.53 -8.21
N TYR A 120 4.85 29.28 -7.18
CA TYR A 120 5.10 27.92 -6.67
C TYR A 120 4.51 27.64 -5.30
N ILE A 121 4.15 28.66 -4.54
CA ILE A 121 3.64 28.61 -3.16
C ILE A 121 2.41 29.51 -3.06
N ILE A 122 1.22 28.93 -3.24
CA ILE A 122 -0.06 29.67 -3.16
C ILE A 122 -0.66 29.52 -1.76
N LYS A 123 -0.92 28.28 -1.35
CA LYS A 123 -1.35 27.88 0.00
C LYS A 123 -0.46 26.76 0.54
N SER A 124 -0.06 25.87 -0.36
CA SER A 124 0.97 24.85 -0.20
C SER A 124 1.89 24.90 -1.42
N VAL A 125 2.95 24.10 -1.40
CA VAL A 125 3.79 23.87 -2.58
C VAL A 125 2.95 23.27 -3.69
N SER A 126 2.96 23.89 -4.87
CA SER A 126 2.36 23.34 -6.08
C SER A 126 3.40 22.47 -6.79
N GLU A 127 3.38 21.16 -6.52
CA GLU A 127 4.39 20.24 -7.06
C GLU A 127 4.46 20.26 -8.58
N GLY A 128 3.31 20.34 -9.26
CA GLY A 128 3.25 20.44 -10.71
C GLY A 128 3.98 21.69 -11.22
N ALA A 129 3.66 22.85 -10.64
CA ALA A 129 4.30 24.11 -11.03
C ALA A 129 5.80 24.11 -10.74
N VAL A 130 6.23 23.55 -9.60
CA VAL A 130 7.67 23.42 -9.27
C VAL A 130 8.37 22.49 -10.28
N LYS A 131 7.77 21.35 -10.62
CA LYS A 131 8.32 20.41 -11.61
C LYS A 131 8.45 21.05 -12.98
N ASP A 132 7.47 21.85 -13.40
CA ASP A 132 7.54 22.57 -14.67
C ASP A 132 8.55 23.71 -14.62
N GLY A 133 8.68 24.41 -13.49
CA GLY A 133 9.75 25.38 -13.24
C GLY A 133 11.14 24.75 -13.33
N ILE A 134 11.31 23.53 -12.84
CA ILE A 134 12.56 22.75 -12.98
C ILE A 134 12.83 22.40 -14.45
N LYS A 135 11.84 21.87 -15.17
CA LYS A 135 12.00 21.50 -16.59
C LYS A 135 12.38 22.69 -17.46
N ASN A 136 11.80 23.86 -17.16
CA ASN A 136 12.02 25.09 -17.91
C ASN A 136 13.25 25.89 -17.44
N GLY A 137 13.97 25.41 -16.42
CA GLY A 137 15.18 26.05 -15.90
C GLY A 137 14.95 27.27 -15.00
N ASP A 138 13.72 27.60 -14.61
CA ASP A 138 13.44 28.65 -13.60
C ASP A 138 13.88 28.20 -12.19
N LEU A 139 13.95 26.89 -11.96
CA LEU A 139 14.41 26.29 -10.71
C LEU A 139 15.48 25.23 -10.98
N SER A 140 16.50 25.17 -10.14
CA SER A 140 17.50 24.09 -10.17
C SER A 140 17.11 22.97 -9.22
N ARG A 141 16.87 21.76 -9.76
CA ARG A 141 16.56 20.59 -8.94
C ARG A 141 17.70 20.25 -7.97
N GLY A 142 18.94 20.31 -8.44
CA GLY A 142 20.12 20.03 -7.61
C GLY A 142 20.26 21.02 -6.45
N GLU A 143 19.93 22.29 -6.68
CA GLU A 143 19.93 23.30 -5.63
C GLU A 143 18.86 23.02 -4.57
N LEU A 144 17.63 22.75 -5.00
CA LEU A 144 16.52 22.41 -4.11
C LEU A 144 16.82 21.15 -3.27
N GLU A 145 17.40 20.11 -3.87
CA GLU A 145 17.83 18.90 -3.17
C GLU A 145 18.96 19.20 -2.18
N SER A 146 19.99 19.94 -2.58
CA SER A 146 21.15 20.28 -1.73
C SER A 146 20.78 21.11 -0.49
N LYS A 147 19.77 21.96 -0.62
CA LYS A 147 19.27 22.81 0.47
C LYS A 147 18.21 22.12 1.33
N GLY A 148 17.83 20.89 0.99
CA GLY A 148 16.84 20.10 1.71
C GLY A 148 15.39 20.51 1.45
N ALA A 149 15.15 21.34 0.43
CA ALA A 149 13.84 21.83 0.04
C ALA A 149 12.95 20.74 -0.58
N VAL A 150 13.58 19.71 -1.16
CA VAL A 150 12.92 18.48 -1.60
C VAL A 150 13.68 17.26 -1.10
N ARG A 151 12.94 16.27 -0.62
CA ARG A 151 13.49 14.99 -0.15
C ARG A 151 12.76 13.84 -0.81
N LYS A 152 13.51 12.86 -1.31
CA LYS A 152 12.95 11.59 -1.79
C LYS A 152 12.87 10.62 -0.63
N THR A 153 11.66 10.17 -0.34
CA THR A 153 11.40 9.12 0.65
C THR A 153 10.92 7.86 -0.07
N PRO A 154 11.29 6.66 0.41
CA PRO A 154 10.68 5.42 -0.06
C PRO A 154 9.16 5.51 0.12
N GLY A 155 8.42 5.33 -0.96
CA GLY A 155 6.96 5.28 -0.99
C GLY A 155 6.42 3.86 -0.79
N SER A 156 5.26 3.58 -1.36
CA SER A 156 4.73 2.21 -1.42
C SER A 156 5.40 1.41 -2.53
N ILE A 157 5.67 0.13 -2.30
CA ILE A 157 6.00 -0.81 -3.39
C ILE A 157 4.79 -0.90 -4.33
N ALA A 158 5.04 -0.82 -5.63
CA ALA A 158 4.03 -0.98 -6.66
C ALA A 158 4.37 -2.16 -7.55
N LEU A 159 3.33 -2.91 -7.91
CA LEU A 159 3.39 -3.99 -8.89
C LEU A 159 3.17 -3.40 -10.27
N TYR A 160 4.04 -3.72 -11.22
CA TYR A 160 3.87 -3.45 -12.65
C TYR A 160 3.77 -4.79 -13.36
N VAL A 161 2.83 -4.90 -14.30
CA VAL A 161 2.74 -6.06 -15.20
C VAL A 161 2.85 -5.47 -16.60
N ARG A 162 3.83 -5.93 -17.37
CA ARG A 162 4.14 -5.38 -18.70
C ARG A 162 4.67 -6.47 -19.61
N GLU A 163 4.51 -6.28 -20.91
CA GLU A 163 5.19 -7.11 -21.90
C GLU A 163 6.70 -6.99 -21.75
N ARG A 164 7.39 -8.11 -21.91
CA ARG A 164 8.85 -8.14 -21.92
C ARG A 164 9.34 -7.47 -23.20
N LYS A 165 10.21 -6.46 -23.05
CA LYS A 165 10.99 -5.98 -24.20
C LYS A 165 12.00 -7.05 -24.55
N SER A 166 11.92 -7.58 -25.77
CA SER A 166 12.97 -8.42 -26.34
C SER A 166 14.30 -7.68 -26.26
N GLU A 167 15.31 -8.32 -25.67
CA GLU A 167 16.68 -7.80 -25.44
C GLU A 167 17.45 -7.40 -26.72
N ASN A 168 16.80 -7.36 -27.88
CA ASN A 168 17.43 -7.14 -29.18
C ASN A 168 17.40 -5.68 -29.68
N ASP A 169 16.89 -4.73 -28.90
CA ASP A 169 16.87 -3.29 -29.23
C ASP A 169 17.65 -2.45 -28.20
N GLY A 170 18.94 -2.77 -28.04
CA GLY A 170 19.90 -2.02 -27.21
C GLY A 170 21.22 -1.78 -27.92
#